data_AF-A0A956KCI2-F1
#
_entry.id   AF-A0A956KCI2-F1
#
_cell.length_a   1.000
_cell.length_b   1.000
_cell.length_c   1.000
_cell.angle_alpha   90.00
_cell.angle_beta   90.00
_cell.angle_gamma   90.00
#
_symmetry.space_group_name_H-M   'P 1'
#
loop_
_entity.id
_entity.type
_entity.pdbx_description
1 polymer ?
#
loop_
_entity_poly.entity_id
_entity_poly.type
_entity_poly.pdbx_seq_one_letter_code
_entity_poly.pdbx_strand_id
1 'polypeptide(L)'
;MLLSGAGAAICLLLTHWKFRADYTCDASPLSACDLGPGFSCEAALASPYASVLGVPITIPGAAFYVVTLTLAMQILARGRTAPSAAALTWLGISGVLTSIVMAGIAASQVGAICLFCAILYLISLLLLGACLIVRYGGRTPRRGAAFGVASLVALLFVGAVGLQTLAYRQLRVQVADGEICLMGQVKFPTTDLRRGAAEPAVILAMFVDPACPSCRREFESVRALVDADPRLALHVFHYPRERGDCGPPGFSVASVASMDHDACAAARAIACVEAQWPGRGVDMLGQVFALQDGDPTRPFFTEAHLLEAARALPGAPSGLQAALSSCMEARDVDRRIAEHMAFGQAQGIEATPHTFVIDVAGGREVQGYAGVKPAGFVRELVDAALARGEVVGGPR
;
A
#
# COMPACT_ATOMS: atom_id res chain seq x y z
N MET A 1 13.47 -25.87 -15.42
CA MET A 1 12.08 -26.20 -14.99
C MET A 1 11.80 -25.71 -13.59
N LEU A 2 12.48 -26.21 -12.56
CA LEU A 2 12.24 -25.81 -11.16
C LEU A 2 12.30 -24.29 -10.93
N LEU A 3 13.35 -23.63 -11.43
CA LEU A 3 13.52 -22.17 -11.33
C LEU A 3 12.36 -21.40 -11.99
N SER A 4 12.00 -21.76 -13.23
CA SER A 4 10.88 -21.12 -13.95
C SER A 4 9.53 -21.40 -13.28
N GLY A 5 9.31 -22.61 -12.76
CA GLY A 5 8.09 -22.94 -12.02
C GLY A 5 7.96 -22.13 -10.73
N ALA A 6 9.03 -22.02 -9.94
CA ALA A 6 9.06 -21.19 -8.74
C ALA A 6 8.85 -19.71 -9.06
N GLY A 7 9.52 -19.19 -10.10
CA GLY A 7 9.35 -17.79 -10.55
C GLY A 7 7.91 -17.48 -10.97
N ALA A 8 7.27 -18.38 -11.73
CA ALA A 8 5.87 -18.24 -12.13
C ALA A 8 4.93 -18.26 -10.91
N ALA A 9 5.14 -19.19 -9.97
CA ALA A 9 4.32 -19.28 -8.75
C ALA A 9 4.41 -18.01 -7.90
N ILE A 10 5.62 -17.48 -7.69
CA ILE A 10 5.82 -16.24 -6.93
C ILE A 10 5.17 -15.05 -7.66
N CYS A 11 5.32 -14.94 -8.99
CA CYS A 11 4.68 -13.85 -9.74
C CYS A 11 3.14 -13.91 -9.67
N LEU A 12 2.54 -15.10 -9.75
CA LEU A 12 1.09 -15.28 -9.60
C LEU A 12 0.63 -14.92 -8.18
N LEU A 13 1.39 -15.33 -7.15
CA LEU A 13 1.11 -14.97 -5.76
C LEU A 13 1.15 -13.45 -5.55
N LEU A 14 2.20 -12.78 -6.04
CA LEU A 14 2.31 -11.32 -5.94
C LEU A 14 1.21 -10.60 -6.73
N THR A 15 0.79 -11.15 -7.87
CA THR A 15 -0.36 -10.61 -8.63
C THR A 15 -1.65 -10.70 -7.82
N HIS A 16 -1.88 -11.84 -7.15
CA HIS A 16 -3.05 -12.03 -6.29
C HIS A 16 -3.02 -11.09 -5.06
N TRP A 17 -1.87 -10.92 -4.42
CA TRP A 17 -1.73 -9.99 -3.30
C TRP A 17 -1.87 -8.53 -3.71
N LYS A 18 -1.33 -8.14 -4.87
CA LYS A 18 -1.56 -6.81 -5.46
C LYS A 18 -3.04 -6.58 -5.72
N PHE A 19 -3.74 -7.57 -6.28
CA PHE A 19 -5.18 -7.49 -6.51
C PHE A 19 -5.97 -7.27 -5.22
N ARG A 20 -5.67 -8.05 -4.16
CA ARG A 20 -6.30 -7.85 -2.84
C ARG A 20 -6.00 -6.46 -2.27
N ALA A 21 -4.74 -6.03 -2.35
CA ALA A 21 -4.34 -4.71 -1.89
C ALA A 21 -5.13 -3.58 -2.59
N ASP A 22 -5.31 -3.68 -3.90
CA ASP A 22 -5.89 -2.62 -4.71
C ASP A 22 -7.43 -2.59 -4.68
N TYR A 23 -8.09 -3.74 -4.56
CA TYR A 23 -9.54 -3.85 -4.80
C TYR A 23 -10.35 -4.50 -3.67
N THR A 24 -9.73 -5.11 -2.66
CA THR A 24 -10.46 -5.67 -1.51
C THR A 24 -10.31 -4.79 -0.27
N CYS A 25 -11.23 -4.90 0.69
CA CYS A 25 -11.26 -4.03 1.88
C CYS A 25 -10.26 -4.45 2.96
N ASP A 26 -9.74 -5.68 2.89
CA ASP A 26 -8.90 -6.24 3.93
C ASP A 26 -7.49 -5.61 3.92
N ALA A 27 -6.85 -5.66 5.09
CA ALA A 27 -5.43 -5.37 5.19
C ALA A 27 -4.65 -6.37 4.32
N SER A 28 -3.78 -5.85 3.45
CA SER A 28 -3.04 -6.72 2.55
C SER A 28 -2.02 -7.55 3.34
N PRO A 29 -1.86 -8.86 3.07
CA PRO A 29 -0.85 -9.71 3.73
C PRO A 29 0.59 -9.22 3.52
N LEU A 30 0.79 -8.21 2.67
CA LEU A 30 2.05 -7.54 2.39
C LEU A 30 2.67 -6.87 3.62
N SER A 31 1.87 -6.37 4.56
CA SER A 31 2.35 -5.75 5.80
C SER A 31 2.99 -6.77 6.75
N ALA A 32 2.64 -8.06 6.62
CA ALA A 32 3.25 -9.13 7.41
C ALA A 32 4.67 -9.50 6.94
N CYS A 33 5.09 -9.01 5.76
CA CYS A 33 6.43 -9.26 5.20
C CYS A 33 7.35 -8.03 5.32
N ASP A 34 7.00 -7.05 6.14
CA ASP A 34 7.83 -5.89 6.45
C ASP A 34 8.85 -6.26 7.54
N LEU A 35 10.13 -6.37 7.16
CA LEU A 35 11.21 -6.86 8.03
C LEU A 35 12.10 -5.73 8.59
N GLY A 36 11.68 -4.47 8.41
CA GLY A 36 12.36 -3.30 8.94
C GLY A 36 12.75 -2.26 7.87
N PRO A 37 13.56 -1.26 8.25
CA PRO A 37 13.93 -0.15 7.38
C PRO A 37 14.62 -0.66 6.10
N GLY A 38 14.03 -0.36 4.94
CA GLY A 38 14.54 -0.78 3.63
C GLY A 38 14.02 -2.13 3.12
N PHE A 39 13.23 -2.89 3.88
CA PHE A 39 12.63 -4.16 3.44
C PHE A 39 11.11 -4.18 3.60
N SER A 40 10.41 -3.47 2.69
CA SER A 40 8.95 -3.38 2.66
C SER A 40 8.36 -3.85 1.34
N CYS A 41 7.63 -4.97 1.38
CA CYS A 41 6.86 -5.44 0.23
C CYS A 41 5.62 -4.58 -0.05
N GLU A 42 5.04 -3.97 0.97
CA GLU A 42 3.94 -3.03 0.81
C GLU A 42 4.40 -1.75 0.11
N ALA A 43 5.55 -1.17 0.50
CA ALA A 43 6.11 0.00 -0.18
C ALA A 43 6.41 -0.30 -1.66
N ALA A 44 7.05 -1.44 -1.95
CA ALA A 44 7.38 -1.85 -3.31
C ALA A 44 6.15 -2.05 -4.19
N LEU A 45 5.12 -2.75 -3.70
CA LEU A 45 3.92 -3.08 -4.48
C LEU A 45 2.88 -1.95 -4.54
N ALA A 46 2.89 -1.02 -3.60
CA ALA A 46 2.07 0.20 -3.67
C ALA A 46 2.72 1.31 -4.53
N SER A 47 4.00 1.16 -4.90
CA SER A 47 4.68 2.16 -5.72
C SER A 47 4.06 2.30 -7.11
N PRO A 48 4.14 3.48 -7.75
CA PRO A 48 3.70 3.67 -9.14
C PRO A 48 4.39 2.71 -10.12
N TYR A 49 5.62 2.30 -9.79
CA TYR A 49 6.43 1.38 -10.59
C TYR A 49 5.94 -0.07 -10.56
N ALA A 50 5.09 -0.45 -9.60
CA ALA A 50 4.51 -1.78 -9.52
C ALA A 50 3.45 -2.05 -10.62
N SER A 51 2.97 -1.01 -11.28
CA SER A 51 1.99 -1.10 -12.36
C SER A 51 2.42 -0.29 -13.57
N VAL A 52 2.32 -0.89 -14.76
CA VAL A 52 2.59 -0.21 -16.03
C VAL A 52 1.29 -0.23 -16.84
N LEU A 53 0.81 0.95 -17.24
CA LEU A 53 -0.47 1.10 -17.95
C LEU A 53 -1.68 0.45 -17.21
N GLY A 54 -1.66 0.50 -15.87
CA GLY A 54 -2.69 -0.10 -15.02
C GLY A 54 -2.63 -1.63 -14.92
N VAL A 55 -1.57 -2.27 -15.46
CA VAL A 55 -1.34 -3.71 -15.36
C VAL A 55 -0.19 -3.96 -14.39
N PRO A 56 -0.36 -4.79 -13.34
CA PRO A 56 0.74 -5.15 -12.44
C PRO A 56 1.92 -5.75 -13.19
N ILE A 57 3.14 -5.34 -12.86
CA ILE A 57 4.37 -5.84 -13.50
C ILE A 57 4.60 -7.35 -13.27
N THR A 58 3.93 -7.90 -12.26
CA THR A 58 3.93 -9.34 -11.96
C THR A 58 3.23 -10.18 -13.03
N ILE A 59 2.34 -9.59 -13.83
CA ILE A 59 1.69 -10.26 -14.98
C ILE A 59 2.70 -10.58 -16.11
N PRO A 60 3.40 -9.60 -16.71
CA PRO A 60 4.44 -9.91 -17.68
C PRO A 60 5.59 -10.75 -17.08
N GLY A 61 5.88 -10.60 -15.78
CA GLY A 61 6.80 -11.48 -15.06
C GLY A 61 6.34 -12.95 -15.03
N ALA A 62 5.08 -13.21 -14.69
CA ALA A 62 4.51 -14.56 -14.72
C ALA A 62 4.54 -15.15 -16.13
N ALA A 63 4.16 -14.37 -17.14
CA ALA A 63 4.21 -14.78 -18.54
C ALA A 63 5.65 -15.14 -18.98
N PHE A 64 6.65 -14.35 -18.59
CA PHE A 64 8.07 -14.65 -18.84
C PHE A 64 8.48 -16.02 -18.27
N TYR A 65 8.12 -16.31 -17.02
CA TYR A 65 8.44 -17.58 -16.40
C TYR A 65 7.68 -18.77 -17.02
N VAL A 66 6.43 -18.58 -17.43
CA VAL A 66 5.66 -19.61 -18.17
C VAL A 66 6.32 -19.92 -19.51
N VAL A 67 6.74 -18.91 -20.27
CA VAL A 67 7.43 -19.10 -21.56
C VAL A 67 8.75 -19.84 -21.38
N THR A 68 9.57 -19.43 -20.42
CA THR A 68 10.86 -20.11 -20.14
C THR A 68 10.65 -21.54 -19.65
N LEU A 69 9.59 -21.80 -18.88
CA LEU A 69 9.19 -23.15 -18.46
C LEU A 69 8.82 -24.04 -19.66
N THR A 70 7.98 -23.53 -20.58
CA THR A 70 7.57 -24.27 -21.79
C THR A 70 8.75 -24.58 -22.70
N LEU A 71 9.65 -23.63 -22.91
CA LEU A 71 10.88 -23.88 -23.69
C LEU A 71 11.79 -24.91 -23.00
N ALA A 72 11.95 -24.84 -21.68
CA ALA A 72 12.73 -25.83 -20.94
C ALA A 72 12.13 -27.24 -21.06
N MET A 73 10.80 -27.37 -20.96
CA MET A 73 10.10 -28.64 -21.18
C MET A 73 10.27 -29.16 -22.60
N GLN A 74 10.18 -28.29 -23.60
CA GLN A 74 10.36 -28.67 -25.00
C GLN A 74 11.78 -29.18 -25.28
N ILE A 75 12.80 -28.54 -24.69
CA ILE A 75 14.20 -28.97 -24.80
C ILE A 75 14.41 -30.36 -24.18
N LEU A 76 13.74 -30.65 -23.06
CA LEU A 76 13.81 -31.96 -22.42
C LEU A 76 13.05 -33.05 -23.21
N ALA A 77 11.86 -32.73 -23.70
CA ALA A 77 11.00 -33.71 -24.39
C ALA A 77 11.47 -34.02 -25.83
N ARG A 78 11.96 -33.02 -26.57
CA ARG A 78 12.33 -33.15 -27.99
C ARG A 78 13.84 -33.08 -28.23
N GLY A 79 14.63 -32.99 -27.16
CA GLY A 79 16.07 -32.80 -27.22
C GLY A 79 16.49 -31.36 -27.52
N ARG A 80 17.77 -31.09 -27.25
CA ARG A 80 18.35 -29.74 -27.37
C ARG A 80 18.48 -29.32 -28.83
N THR A 81 17.69 -28.30 -29.21
CA THR A 81 17.85 -27.60 -30.49
C THR A 81 18.55 -26.25 -30.27
N ALA A 82 19.49 -25.88 -31.14
CA ALA A 82 20.16 -24.58 -31.07
C ALA A 82 19.22 -23.35 -31.01
N PRO A 83 18.12 -23.25 -31.78
CA PRO A 83 17.23 -22.10 -31.68
C PRO A 83 16.54 -21.99 -30.32
N SER A 84 16.11 -23.10 -29.72
CA SER A 84 15.45 -23.09 -28.40
C SER A 84 16.41 -22.71 -27.28
N ALA A 85 17.64 -23.21 -27.31
CA ALA A 85 18.68 -22.85 -26.34
C ALA A 85 19.12 -21.38 -26.47
N ALA A 86 19.22 -20.87 -27.70
CA ALA A 86 19.51 -19.46 -27.96
C ALA A 86 18.38 -18.55 -27.48
N ALA A 87 17.12 -18.89 -27.79
CA ALA A 87 15.95 -18.14 -27.33
C ALA A 87 15.88 -18.09 -25.80
N LEU A 88 16.11 -19.22 -25.13
CA LEU A 88 16.12 -19.29 -23.66
C LEU A 88 17.26 -18.44 -23.06
N THR A 89 18.43 -18.40 -23.70
CA THR A 89 19.55 -17.54 -23.27
C THR A 89 19.21 -16.06 -23.41
N TRP A 90 18.63 -15.64 -24.53
CA TRP A 90 18.19 -14.25 -24.73
C TRP A 90 17.11 -13.83 -23.73
N LEU A 91 16.15 -14.72 -23.45
CA LEU A 91 15.16 -14.51 -22.40
C LEU A 91 15.83 -14.39 -21.01
N GLY A 92 16.82 -15.25 -20.71
CA GLY A 92 17.60 -15.15 -19.47
C GLY A 92 18.30 -13.78 -19.34
N ILE A 93 18.93 -13.30 -20.42
CA ILE A 93 19.59 -11.99 -20.45
C ILE A 93 18.56 -10.87 -20.21
N SER A 94 17.41 -10.90 -20.88
CA SER A 94 16.37 -9.89 -20.69
C SER A 94 15.80 -9.92 -19.27
N GLY A 95 15.66 -11.10 -18.66
CA GLY A 95 15.19 -11.25 -17.28
C GLY A 95 16.16 -10.63 -16.27
N VAL A 96 17.47 -10.88 -16.43
CA VAL A 96 18.50 -10.28 -15.57
C VAL A 96 18.56 -8.76 -15.78
N LEU A 97 18.51 -8.28 -17.02
CA LEU A 97 18.49 -6.84 -17.31
C LEU A 97 17.29 -6.15 -16.65
N THR A 98 16.11 -6.74 -16.78
CA THR A 98 14.88 -6.23 -16.14
C THR A 98 15.02 -6.23 -14.61
N SER A 99 15.62 -7.30 -14.04
CA SER A 99 15.88 -7.39 -12.59
C SER A 99 16.83 -6.29 -12.11
N ILE A 100 17.88 -5.98 -12.88
CA ILE A 100 18.82 -4.88 -12.57
C ILE A 100 18.10 -3.53 -12.59
N VAL A 101 17.28 -3.27 -13.61
CA VAL A 101 16.49 -2.02 -13.70
C VAL A 101 15.55 -1.89 -12.51
N MET A 102 14.79 -2.94 -12.19
CA MET A 102 13.83 -2.92 -11.09
C MET A 102 14.50 -2.83 -9.72
N ALA A 103 15.65 -3.50 -9.53
CA ALA A 103 16.45 -3.35 -8.32
C ALA A 103 16.98 -1.92 -8.17
N GLY A 104 17.41 -1.29 -9.27
CA GLY A 104 17.85 0.10 -9.28
C GLY A 104 16.72 1.07 -8.91
N ILE A 105 15.52 0.89 -9.46
CA ILE A 105 14.33 1.71 -9.12
C ILE A 105 13.94 1.52 -7.65
N ALA A 106 13.94 0.27 -7.17
CA ALA A 106 13.62 -0.04 -5.77
C ALA A 106 14.60 0.64 -4.80
N ALA A 107 15.90 0.60 -5.10
CA ALA A 107 16.93 1.21 -4.27
C ALA A 107 16.94 2.75 -4.33
N SER A 108 16.67 3.35 -5.49
CA SER A 108 16.83 4.81 -5.69
C SER A 108 15.55 5.62 -5.48
N GLN A 109 14.38 5.07 -5.80
CA GLN A 109 13.12 5.83 -5.83
C GLN A 109 12.09 5.35 -4.82
N VAL A 110 12.06 4.05 -4.53
CA VAL A 110 11.14 3.49 -3.52
C VAL A 110 11.77 3.52 -2.13
N GLY A 111 13.10 3.36 -2.04
CA GLY A 111 13.82 3.29 -0.77
C GLY A 111 13.59 1.97 -0.01
N ALA A 112 12.95 0.98 -0.64
CA ALA A 112 12.66 -0.32 -0.03
C ALA A 112 12.72 -1.46 -1.06
N ILE A 113 13.23 -2.62 -0.62
CA ILE A 113 13.37 -3.83 -1.43
C ILE A 113 12.41 -4.90 -0.88
N CYS A 114 11.48 -5.37 -1.71
CA CYS A 114 10.64 -6.51 -1.34
C CYS A 114 11.42 -7.83 -1.40
N LEU A 115 11.31 -8.64 -0.35
CA LEU A 115 11.95 -9.96 -0.25
C LEU A 115 11.60 -10.88 -1.44
N PHE A 116 10.33 -10.92 -1.87
CA PHE A 116 9.92 -11.74 -3.01
C PHE A 116 10.51 -11.26 -4.34
N CYS A 117 10.64 -9.94 -4.54
CA CYS A 117 11.31 -9.39 -5.71
C CYS A 117 12.80 -9.77 -5.70
N ALA A 118 13.47 -9.71 -4.54
CA ALA A 118 14.85 -10.16 -4.41
C ALA A 118 15.02 -11.64 -4.75
N ILE A 119 14.08 -12.50 -4.32
CA ILE A 119 14.04 -13.92 -4.72
C ILE A 119 13.87 -14.06 -6.24
N LEU A 120 12.99 -13.29 -6.87
CA LEU A 120 12.81 -13.30 -8.33
C LEU A 120 14.07 -12.84 -9.08
N TYR A 121 14.81 -11.86 -8.55
CA TYR A 121 16.09 -11.42 -9.11
C TYR A 121 17.12 -12.56 -9.07
N LEU A 122 17.21 -13.26 -7.93
CA LEU A 122 18.08 -14.42 -7.77
C LEU A 122 17.68 -15.56 -8.74
N ILE A 123 16.38 -15.86 -8.85
CA ILE A 123 15.86 -16.87 -9.78
C ILE A 123 16.25 -16.52 -11.22
N SER A 124 16.13 -15.25 -11.62
CA SER A 124 16.48 -14.80 -12.97
C SER A 124 17.98 -14.95 -13.26
N LEU A 125 18.83 -14.64 -12.28
CA LEU A 125 20.28 -14.82 -12.37
C LEU A 125 20.66 -16.30 -12.50
N LEU A 126 20.09 -17.16 -11.65
CA LEU A 126 20.32 -18.61 -11.69
C LEU A 126 19.80 -19.22 -12.99
N LEU A 127 18.67 -18.73 -13.51
CA LEU A 127 18.12 -19.16 -14.79
C LEU A 127 19.09 -18.84 -15.93
N LEU A 128 19.65 -17.62 -15.98
CA LEU A 128 20.66 -17.26 -16.97
C LEU A 128 21.92 -18.14 -16.84
N GLY A 129 22.40 -18.37 -15.62
CA GLY A 129 23.53 -19.26 -15.35
C GLY A 129 23.29 -20.68 -15.91
N ALA A 130 22.12 -21.25 -15.64
CA ALA A 130 21.72 -22.54 -16.19
C ALA A 130 21.66 -22.54 -17.74
N CYS A 131 21.17 -21.45 -18.35
CA CYS A 131 21.12 -21.32 -19.81
C CYS A 131 22.52 -21.29 -20.45
N LEU A 132 23.47 -20.58 -19.84
CA LEU A 132 24.85 -20.50 -20.34
C LEU A 132 25.56 -21.86 -20.30
N ILE A 133 25.34 -22.64 -19.24
CA ILE A 133 25.86 -24.02 -19.13
C ILE A 133 25.27 -24.89 -20.25
N VAL A 134 23.97 -24.79 -20.50
CA VAL A 134 23.28 -25.57 -21.55
C VAL A 134 23.66 -25.11 -22.97
N ARG A 135 24.13 -23.87 -23.18
CA ARG A 135 24.52 -23.34 -24.49
C ARG A 135 25.80 -23.96 -25.05
N TYR A 136 26.66 -24.53 -24.21
CA TYR A 136 28.02 -24.99 -24.58
C TYR A 136 28.10 -26.30 -25.40
N GLY A 137 27.04 -26.71 -26.13
CA GLY A 137 27.13 -27.92 -26.97
C GLY A 137 26.08 -28.10 -28.08
N GLY A 138 25.41 -27.03 -28.52
CA GLY A 138 24.36 -27.12 -29.55
C GLY A 138 24.90 -27.39 -30.97
N ARG A 139 24.17 -28.18 -31.76
CA ARG A 139 24.39 -28.34 -33.22
C ARG A 139 23.90 -27.10 -33.98
N THR A 140 24.55 -26.71 -35.07
CA THR A 140 24.27 -25.48 -35.84
C THR A 140 22.80 -25.38 -36.32
N PRO A 141 22.17 -24.19 -36.25
CA PRO A 141 20.75 -24.02 -36.53
C PRO A 141 20.42 -23.95 -38.03
N ARG A 142 19.28 -24.55 -38.42
CA ARG A 142 18.63 -24.33 -39.73
C ARG A 142 17.78 -23.05 -39.63
N ARG A 143 17.97 -22.06 -40.52
CA ARG A 143 17.34 -20.71 -40.44
C ARG A 143 15.81 -20.72 -40.19
N GLY A 144 15.07 -21.65 -40.79
CA GLY A 144 13.61 -21.76 -40.60
C GLY A 144 13.16 -22.15 -39.19
N ALA A 145 13.99 -22.89 -38.43
CA ALA A 145 13.65 -23.31 -37.07
C ALA A 145 13.75 -22.16 -36.05
N ALA A 146 14.58 -21.15 -36.33
CA ALA A 146 14.71 -19.97 -35.47
C ALA A 146 13.45 -19.09 -35.51
N PHE A 147 12.89 -18.86 -36.70
CA PHE A 147 11.67 -18.07 -36.86
C PHE A 147 10.46 -18.74 -36.21
N GLY A 148 10.35 -20.07 -36.31
CA GLY A 148 9.28 -20.83 -35.65
C GLY A 148 9.33 -20.74 -34.12
N VAL A 149 10.53 -20.87 -33.53
CA VAL A 149 10.71 -20.72 -32.07
C VAL A 149 10.41 -19.28 -31.62
N ALA A 150 10.90 -18.27 -32.35
CA ALA A 150 10.64 -16.87 -32.02
C ALA A 150 9.14 -16.54 -32.07
N SER A 151 8.43 -17.02 -33.10
CA SER A 151 6.97 -16.84 -33.24
C SER A 151 6.21 -17.53 -32.12
N LEU A 152 6.61 -18.76 -31.76
CA LEU A 152 6.02 -19.49 -30.63
C LEU A 152 6.23 -18.75 -29.31
N VAL A 153 7.44 -18.23 -29.05
CA VAL A 153 7.76 -17.44 -27.85
C VAL A 153 6.90 -16.18 -27.79
N ALA A 154 6.78 -15.45 -28.90
CA ALA A 154 5.96 -14.24 -28.97
C ALA A 154 4.48 -14.54 -28.73
N LEU A 155 3.93 -15.57 -29.38
CA LEU A 155 2.53 -15.98 -29.21
C LEU A 155 2.23 -16.44 -27.78
N LEU A 156 3.11 -17.25 -27.17
CA LEU A 156 2.95 -17.70 -25.79
C LEU A 156 3.03 -16.52 -24.81
N PHE A 157 3.96 -15.59 -25.03
CA PHE A 157 4.11 -14.42 -24.17
C PHE A 157 2.88 -13.50 -24.26
N VAL A 158 2.50 -13.10 -25.47
CA VAL A 158 1.34 -12.22 -25.71
C VAL A 158 0.04 -12.89 -25.25
N GLY A 159 -0.13 -14.18 -25.54
CA GLY A 159 -1.28 -14.95 -25.10
C GLY A 159 -1.39 -15.06 -23.58
N ALA A 160 -0.26 -15.35 -22.89
CA ALA A 160 -0.23 -15.44 -21.43
C ALA A 160 -0.50 -14.07 -20.77
N VAL A 161 0.13 -13.00 -21.26
CA VAL A 161 -0.12 -11.63 -20.76
C VAL A 161 -1.57 -11.23 -21.01
N GLY A 162 -2.11 -11.47 -22.21
CA GLY A 162 -3.48 -11.14 -22.56
C GLY A 162 -4.50 -11.89 -21.69
N LEU A 163 -4.31 -13.20 -21.51
CA LEU A 163 -5.18 -14.03 -20.67
C LEU A 163 -5.13 -13.59 -19.20
N GLN A 164 -3.94 -13.38 -18.65
CA GLN A 164 -3.79 -12.93 -17.26
C GLN A 164 -4.36 -11.52 -17.06
N THR A 165 -4.18 -10.61 -18.01
CA THR A 165 -4.75 -9.26 -17.95
C THR A 165 -6.27 -9.30 -18.04
N LEU A 166 -6.84 -10.14 -18.92
CA LEU A 166 -8.28 -10.32 -19.02
C LEU A 166 -8.85 -10.90 -17.72
N ALA A 167 -8.23 -11.94 -17.17
CA ALA A 167 -8.63 -12.53 -15.89
C ALA A 167 -8.56 -11.51 -14.75
N TYR A 168 -7.47 -10.73 -14.68
CA TYR A 168 -7.30 -9.67 -13.68
C TYR A 168 -8.40 -8.59 -13.79
N ARG A 169 -8.74 -8.18 -15.02
CA ARG A 169 -9.82 -7.21 -15.27
C ARG A 169 -11.20 -7.78 -14.95
N GLN A 170 -11.47 -9.04 -15.31
CA GLN A 170 -12.73 -9.70 -15.00
C GLN A 170 -12.94 -9.85 -13.50
N LEU A 171 -11.90 -10.28 -12.77
CA LEU A 171 -11.94 -10.33 -11.31
C LEU A 171 -12.21 -8.96 -10.70
N ARG A 172 -11.62 -7.89 -11.26
CA ARG A 172 -11.90 -6.51 -10.81
C ARG A 172 -13.38 -6.17 -10.95
N VAL A 173 -13.99 -6.47 -12.10
CA VAL A 173 -15.42 -6.17 -12.34
C VAL A 173 -16.30 -6.96 -11.36
N GLN A 174 -16.02 -8.25 -11.16
CA GLN A 174 -16.77 -9.08 -10.21
C GLN A 174 -16.70 -8.56 -8.78
N VAL A 175 -15.53 -8.02 -8.39
CA VAL A 175 -15.34 -7.39 -7.09
C VAL A 175 -16.10 -6.05 -7.05
N ALA A 176 -15.98 -5.21 -8.08
CA ALA A 176 -16.70 -3.93 -8.14
C ALA A 176 -18.23 -4.07 -8.09
N ASP A 177 -18.79 -5.15 -8.67
CA ASP A 177 -20.24 -5.41 -8.67
C ASP A 177 -20.77 -5.95 -7.33
N GLY A 178 -19.89 -6.40 -6.41
CA GLY A 178 -20.29 -6.73 -5.05
C GLY A 178 -20.45 -5.46 -4.21
N GLU A 179 -21.35 -5.46 -3.21
CA GLU A 179 -21.39 -4.45 -2.13
C GLU A 179 -20.14 -4.59 -1.25
N ILE A 180 -18.98 -4.33 -1.83
CA ILE A 180 -17.70 -4.53 -1.21
C ILE A 180 -17.44 -3.34 -0.30
N CYS A 181 -17.02 -3.67 0.92
CA CYS A 181 -16.73 -2.75 2.01
C CYS A 181 -17.94 -2.21 2.76
N LEU A 182 -19.18 -2.60 2.43
CA LEU A 182 -20.36 -2.12 3.13
C LEU A 182 -20.34 -2.56 4.60
N MET A 183 -20.14 -1.59 5.47
CA MET A 183 -20.33 -1.69 6.90
C MET A 183 -21.71 -1.08 7.19
N GLY A 184 -22.50 -1.73 8.02
CA GLY A 184 -23.78 -1.16 8.45
C GLY A 184 -23.59 0.20 9.14
N GLN A 185 -24.68 0.79 9.65
CA GLN A 185 -24.58 2.07 10.34
C GLN A 185 -23.69 1.98 11.59
N VAL A 186 -22.55 2.68 11.58
CA VAL A 186 -21.63 2.74 12.72
C VAL A 186 -21.71 4.11 13.40
N LYS A 187 -21.87 4.11 14.73
CA LYS A 187 -21.82 5.33 15.54
C LYS A 187 -20.39 5.62 15.97
N PHE A 188 -19.71 6.49 15.22
CA PHE A 188 -18.35 6.92 15.54
C PHE A 188 -18.27 7.76 16.82
N PRO A 189 -17.14 7.69 17.56
CA PRO A 189 -16.85 8.65 18.63
C PRO A 189 -16.63 10.05 18.05
N THR A 190 -16.65 11.06 18.91
CA THR A 190 -16.37 12.44 18.49
C THR A 190 -14.88 12.65 18.29
N THR A 191 -14.50 13.22 17.15
CA THR A 191 -13.15 13.75 16.92
C THR A 191 -13.19 15.24 16.63
N ASP A 192 -12.19 15.97 17.13
CA ASP A 192 -11.97 17.39 16.84
C ASP A 192 -10.97 17.57 15.68
N LEU A 193 -10.28 16.49 15.27
CA LEU A 193 -9.36 16.50 14.14
C LEU A 193 -10.14 16.42 12.82
N ARG A 194 -10.54 17.59 12.31
CA ARG A 194 -11.34 17.71 11.10
C ARG A 194 -10.68 18.64 10.09
N ARG A 195 -10.89 18.34 8.80
CA ARG A 195 -10.49 19.19 7.68
C ARG A 195 -11.49 19.06 6.54
N GLY A 196 -11.73 20.14 5.80
CA GLY A 196 -12.68 20.17 4.68
C GLY A 196 -14.00 20.85 5.06
N ALA A 197 -15.09 20.40 4.46
CA ALA A 197 -16.41 21.01 4.61
C ALA A 197 -16.93 20.98 6.06
N ALA A 198 -17.58 22.06 6.50
CA ALA A 198 -18.28 22.10 7.79
C ALA A 198 -19.55 21.23 7.75
N GLU A 199 -20.23 21.18 6.61
CA GLU A 199 -21.39 20.35 6.32
C GLU A 199 -21.09 19.43 5.12
N PRO A 200 -20.33 18.34 5.33
CA PRO A 200 -19.92 17.44 4.26
C PRO A 200 -21.09 16.55 3.80
N ALA A 201 -21.12 16.26 2.50
CA ALA A 201 -21.95 15.18 1.95
C ALA A 201 -21.33 13.80 2.24
N VAL A 202 -19.99 13.72 2.24
CA VAL A 202 -19.25 12.48 2.53
C VAL A 202 -18.11 12.76 3.51
N ILE A 203 -17.98 11.89 4.52
CA ILE A 203 -16.90 11.95 5.51
C ILE A 203 -15.94 10.78 5.26
N LEU A 204 -14.65 11.10 5.14
CA LEU A 204 -13.55 10.15 5.17
C LEU A 204 -13.03 10.06 6.62
N ALA A 205 -13.49 9.06 7.36
CA ALA A 205 -13.13 8.82 8.76
C ALA A 205 -11.92 7.86 8.85
N MET A 206 -10.75 8.39 9.16
CA MET A 206 -9.47 7.68 9.07
C MET A 206 -8.85 7.42 10.45
N PHE A 207 -8.61 6.15 10.76
CA PHE A 207 -7.85 5.71 11.94
C PHE A 207 -6.37 5.62 11.59
N VAL A 208 -5.56 6.39 12.32
CA VAL A 208 -4.14 6.58 12.00
C VAL A 208 -3.23 6.24 13.17
N ASP A 209 -2.13 5.57 12.84
CA ASP A 209 -0.97 5.45 13.70
C ASP A 209 0.12 6.42 13.21
N PRO A 210 0.55 7.41 14.03
CA PRO A 210 1.61 8.34 13.65
C PRO A 210 2.93 7.67 13.24
N ALA A 211 3.24 6.48 13.76
CA ALA A 211 4.46 5.74 13.41
C ALA A 211 4.33 4.89 12.13
N CYS A 212 3.14 4.82 11.52
CA CYS A 212 2.90 3.97 10.36
C CYS A 212 3.19 4.71 9.04
N PRO A 213 4.16 4.24 8.22
CA PRO A 213 4.46 4.85 6.92
C PRO A 213 3.29 4.76 5.93
N SER A 214 2.49 3.71 6.02
CA SER A 214 1.27 3.55 5.23
C SER A 214 0.19 4.56 5.63
N CYS A 215 0.07 4.91 6.91
CA CYS A 215 -0.85 5.96 7.35
C CYS A 215 -0.48 7.31 6.75
N ARG A 216 0.81 7.65 6.70
CA ARG A 216 1.30 8.87 6.06
C ARG A 216 0.89 8.94 4.59
N ARG A 217 1.17 7.90 3.81
CA ARG A 217 0.88 7.87 2.36
C ARG A 217 -0.61 7.98 2.07
N GLU A 218 -1.44 7.23 2.80
CA GLU A 218 -2.88 7.31 2.65
C GLU A 218 -3.41 8.69 3.07
N PHE A 219 -2.90 9.25 4.17
CA PHE A 219 -3.29 10.57 4.66
C PHE A 219 -2.97 11.67 3.65
N GLU A 220 -1.79 11.64 3.03
CA GLU A 220 -1.40 12.61 1.98
C GLU A 220 -2.36 12.54 0.78
N SER A 221 -2.70 11.32 0.34
CA SER A 221 -3.65 11.07 -0.76
C SER A 221 -5.07 11.55 -0.42
N VAL A 222 -5.59 11.16 0.74
CA VAL A 222 -6.93 11.52 1.21
C VAL A 222 -7.05 13.02 1.47
N ARG A 223 -6.04 13.65 2.09
CA ARG A 223 -6.01 15.10 2.31
C ARG A 223 -6.06 15.86 0.99
N ALA A 224 -5.29 15.43 -0.01
CA ALA A 224 -5.31 16.07 -1.33
C ALA A 224 -6.69 15.94 -2.02
N LEU A 225 -7.39 14.81 -1.84
CA LEU A 225 -8.74 14.63 -2.34
C LEU A 225 -9.75 15.57 -1.64
N VAL A 226 -9.69 15.67 -0.32
CA VAL A 226 -10.58 16.55 0.48
C VAL A 226 -10.32 18.02 0.19
N ASP A 227 -9.06 18.43 0.03
CA ASP A 227 -8.71 19.81 -0.31
C ASP A 227 -9.21 20.20 -1.72
N ALA A 228 -9.49 19.22 -2.59
CA ALA A 228 -9.94 19.43 -3.96
C ALA A 228 -11.47 19.41 -4.15
N ASP A 229 -12.25 18.85 -3.22
CA ASP A 229 -13.72 18.76 -3.32
C ASP A 229 -14.41 19.34 -2.07
N PRO A 230 -15.16 20.45 -2.19
CA PRO A 230 -15.80 21.14 -1.06
C PRO A 230 -16.97 20.38 -0.45
N ARG A 231 -17.35 19.21 -0.98
CA ARG A 231 -18.40 18.34 -0.40
C ARG A 231 -17.83 17.32 0.59
N LEU A 232 -16.51 17.22 0.69
CA LEU A 232 -15.83 16.20 1.49
C LEU A 232 -15.29 16.78 2.80
N ALA A 233 -15.22 15.92 3.81
CA ALA A 233 -14.46 16.19 5.03
C ALA A 233 -13.61 14.98 5.43
N LEU A 234 -12.41 15.24 5.94
CA LEU A 234 -11.54 14.26 6.58
C LEU A 234 -11.72 14.38 8.09
N HIS A 235 -12.10 13.27 8.73
CA HIS A 235 -12.14 13.13 10.18
C HIS A 235 -11.06 12.14 10.62
N VAL A 236 -10.12 12.57 11.45
CA VAL A 236 -9.03 11.70 11.89
C VAL A 236 -9.29 11.15 13.29
N PHE A 237 -9.00 9.86 13.48
CA PHE A 237 -9.09 9.16 14.74
C PHE A 237 -7.72 8.62 15.13
N HIS A 238 -7.34 8.82 16.40
CA HIS A 238 -6.09 8.33 16.94
C HIS A 238 -6.13 6.80 17.09
N TYR A 239 -5.14 6.14 16.52
CA TYR A 239 -4.93 4.70 16.69
C TYR A 239 -3.43 4.35 16.77
N PRO A 240 -2.65 5.01 17.65
CA PRO A 240 -1.25 4.65 17.85
C PRO A 240 -1.17 3.21 18.35
N ARG A 241 -0.52 2.33 17.59
CA ARG A 241 -0.46 0.91 17.93
C ARG A 241 0.66 0.60 18.93
N GLU A 242 0.74 1.41 19.98
CA GLU A 242 1.70 1.27 21.06
C GLU A 242 1.02 0.61 22.28
N ARG A 243 1.75 -0.26 22.99
CA ARG A 243 1.19 -0.99 24.13
C ARG A 243 1.37 -0.18 25.43
N GLY A 244 0.27 0.05 26.13
CA GLY A 244 0.27 0.39 27.56
C GLY A 244 0.27 1.88 27.93
N ASP A 245 0.72 2.78 27.06
CA ASP A 245 0.87 4.20 27.44
C ASP A 245 -0.39 5.05 27.16
N CYS A 246 -1.06 4.89 26.01
CA CYS A 246 -2.30 5.60 25.67
C CYS A 246 -3.46 4.68 25.21
N GLY A 247 -3.22 3.36 25.16
CA GLY A 247 -4.20 2.38 24.72
C GLY A 247 -5.04 1.78 25.84
N PRO A 248 -6.23 1.22 25.51
CA PRO A 248 -7.06 0.53 26.49
C PRO A 248 -6.35 -0.74 27.03
N PRO A 249 -6.71 -1.21 28.24
CA PRO A 249 -6.23 -2.49 28.76
C PRO A 249 -6.55 -3.62 27.77
N GLY A 250 -5.58 -4.50 27.51
CA GLY A 250 -5.77 -5.64 26.61
C GLY A 250 -5.69 -5.30 25.11
N PHE A 251 -5.16 -4.13 24.73
CA PHE A 251 -4.89 -3.80 23.34
C PHE A 251 -3.93 -4.83 22.70
N SER A 252 -4.42 -5.56 21.70
CA SER A 252 -3.77 -6.74 21.12
C SER A 252 -3.07 -6.50 19.78
N VAL A 253 -3.28 -5.33 19.16
CA VAL A 253 -2.82 -5.02 17.80
C VAL A 253 -1.61 -4.08 17.77
N ALA A 254 -0.78 -4.14 18.81
CA ALA A 254 0.42 -3.31 18.93
C ALA A 254 1.45 -3.64 17.83
N SER A 255 2.23 -2.65 17.40
CA SER A 255 3.36 -2.84 16.49
C SER A 255 4.67 -2.34 17.05
N VAL A 256 5.74 -3.05 16.68
CA VAL A 256 7.13 -2.75 17.09
C VAL A 256 7.51 -1.32 16.72
N ALA A 257 7.25 -0.89 15.48
CA ALA A 257 7.52 0.48 15.05
C ALA A 257 6.85 1.55 15.94
N SER A 258 5.62 1.32 16.40
CA SER A 258 4.91 2.28 17.25
C SER A 258 5.53 2.36 18.64
N MET A 259 6.01 1.23 19.17
CA MET A 259 6.70 1.17 20.46
C MET A 259 8.11 1.76 20.39
N ASP A 260 8.85 1.51 19.30
CA ASP A 260 10.22 1.98 19.12
C ASP A 260 10.31 3.48 18.85
N HIS A 261 9.19 4.10 18.43
CA HIS A 261 9.16 5.50 18.01
C HIS A 261 8.22 6.40 18.84
N ASP A 262 7.65 5.92 19.95
CA ASP A 262 6.77 6.67 20.86
C ASP A 262 5.49 7.23 20.19
N ALA A 263 4.75 6.37 19.48
CA ALA A 263 3.55 6.76 18.74
C ALA A 263 2.45 7.40 19.62
N CYS A 264 2.36 7.01 20.89
CA CYS A 264 1.45 7.63 21.86
C CYS A 264 1.84 9.09 22.14
N ALA A 265 3.14 9.40 22.26
CA ALA A 265 3.61 10.77 22.43
C ALA A 265 3.24 11.65 21.22
N ALA A 266 3.35 11.11 20.01
CA ALA A 266 2.92 11.79 18.80
C ALA A 266 1.41 12.05 18.78
N ALA A 267 0.60 11.04 19.12
CA ALA A 267 -0.86 11.18 19.19
C ALA A 267 -1.26 12.27 20.21
N ARG A 268 -0.59 12.32 21.38
CA ARG A 268 -0.77 13.39 22.36
C ARG A 268 -0.42 14.75 21.81
N ALA A 269 0.73 14.88 21.14
CA ALA A 269 1.14 16.16 20.59
C ALA A 269 0.12 16.72 19.58
N ILE A 270 -0.42 15.85 18.71
CA ILE A 270 -1.48 16.21 17.76
C ILE A 270 -2.73 16.68 18.48
N ALA A 271 -3.21 15.92 19.47
CA ALA A 271 -4.40 16.27 20.25
C ALA A 271 -4.20 17.55 21.07
N CYS A 272 -3.00 17.77 21.60
CA CYS A 272 -2.64 18.97 22.34
C CYS A 272 -2.56 20.21 21.45
N VAL A 273 -2.00 20.10 20.23
CA VAL A 273 -2.05 21.23 19.29
C VAL A 273 -3.49 21.59 18.95
N GLU A 274 -4.38 20.60 18.73
CA GLU A 274 -5.80 20.88 18.51
C GLU A 274 -6.46 21.56 19.72
N ALA A 275 -6.14 21.12 20.95
CA ALA A 275 -6.68 21.71 22.16
C ALA A 275 -6.20 23.16 22.40
N GLN A 276 -4.92 23.44 22.11
CA GLN A 276 -4.32 24.76 22.33
C GLN A 276 -4.57 25.72 21.15
N TRP A 277 -4.75 25.18 19.94
CA TRP A 277 -4.96 25.94 18.71
C TRP A 277 -5.93 25.20 17.77
N PRO A 278 -7.24 25.35 18.01
CA PRO A 278 -8.28 24.61 17.28
C PRO A 278 -8.20 24.75 15.76
N GLY A 279 -8.46 23.65 15.06
CA GLY A 279 -8.40 23.54 13.60
C GLY A 279 -7.00 23.30 13.03
N ARG A 280 -5.97 23.10 13.89
CA ARG A 280 -4.58 22.89 13.45
C ARG A 280 -4.06 21.48 13.73
N GLY A 281 -4.82 20.62 14.40
CA GLY A 281 -4.42 19.25 14.71
C GLY A 281 -4.15 18.40 13.46
N VAL A 282 -4.95 18.56 12.39
CA VAL A 282 -4.71 17.84 11.12
C VAL A 282 -3.43 18.32 10.42
N ASP A 283 -3.09 19.60 10.53
CA ASP A 283 -1.82 20.11 10.02
C ASP A 283 -0.63 19.63 10.86
N MET A 284 -0.80 19.57 12.19
CA MET A 284 0.17 18.98 13.10
C MET A 284 0.43 17.51 12.77
N LEU A 285 -0.61 16.73 12.48
CA LEU A 285 -0.46 15.34 12.02
C LEU A 285 0.43 15.26 10.76
N GLY A 286 0.26 16.19 9.82
CA GLY A 286 1.14 16.28 8.65
C GLY A 286 2.60 16.53 9.01
N GLN A 287 2.88 17.42 9.97
CA GLN A 287 4.25 17.67 10.47
C GLN A 287 4.82 16.47 11.22
N VAL A 288 4.00 15.80 12.04
CA VAL A 288 4.39 14.58 12.75
C VAL A 288 4.75 13.46 11.77
N PHE A 289 3.98 13.27 10.71
CA PHE A 289 4.32 12.27 9.68
C PHE A 289 5.64 12.57 8.96
N ALA A 290 6.00 13.84 8.79
CA ALA A 290 7.28 14.23 8.18
C ALA A 290 8.49 13.84 9.06
N LEU A 291 8.32 13.67 10.38
CA LEU A 291 9.40 13.21 11.26
C LEU A 291 9.86 11.77 10.96
N GLN A 292 9.05 10.98 10.25
CA GLN A 292 9.43 9.63 9.81
C GLN A 292 10.57 9.63 8.77
N ASP A 293 10.87 10.78 8.14
CA ASP A 293 11.98 10.90 7.19
C ASP A 293 13.35 10.94 7.90
N GLY A 294 13.37 10.95 9.23
CA GLY A 294 14.58 10.93 10.05
C GLY A 294 15.29 9.58 10.09
N ASP A 295 16.33 9.50 10.92
CA ASP A 295 17.08 8.25 11.16
C ASP A 295 16.19 7.19 11.81
N PRO A 296 15.91 6.04 11.14
CA PRO A 296 15.03 5.00 11.67
C PRO A 296 15.60 4.24 12.87
N THR A 297 16.86 4.48 13.24
CA THR A 297 17.48 3.89 14.43
C THR A 297 17.22 4.68 15.71
N ARG A 298 16.54 5.83 15.61
CA ARG A 298 16.20 6.70 16.74
C ARG A 298 14.69 6.89 16.85
N PRO A 299 14.16 7.16 18.05
CA PRO A 299 12.75 7.49 18.21
C PRO A 299 12.39 8.73 17.39
N PHE A 300 11.34 8.62 16.56
CA PHE A 300 10.87 9.75 15.76
C PHE A 300 10.23 10.83 16.65
N PHE A 301 9.48 10.42 17.67
CA PHE A 301 8.58 11.29 18.42
C PHE A 301 9.09 11.66 19.80
N THR A 302 10.37 12.05 19.87
CA THR A 302 10.90 12.72 21.06
C THR A 302 10.20 14.06 21.28
N GLU A 303 10.10 14.50 22.54
CA GLU A 303 9.47 15.78 22.87
C GLU A 303 10.09 16.93 22.06
N ALA A 304 11.42 16.99 21.96
CA ALA A 304 12.12 18.01 21.18
C ALA A 304 11.69 18.03 19.70
N HIS A 305 11.55 16.87 19.06
CA HIS A 305 11.09 16.78 17.68
C HIS A 305 9.63 17.24 17.54
N LEU A 306 8.77 16.89 18.49
CA LEU A 306 7.35 17.26 18.48
C LEU A 306 7.17 18.78 18.69
N LEU A 307 7.97 19.40 19.56
CA LEU A 307 7.96 20.85 19.75
C LEU A 307 8.45 21.60 18.50
N GLU A 308 9.44 21.06 17.79
CA GLU A 308 9.91 21.64 16.53
C GLU A 308 8.89 21.46 15.40
N ALA A 309 8.23 20.30 15.31
CA ALA A 309 7.13 20.06 14.38
C ALA A 309 5.98 21.07 14.60
N ALA A 310 5.62 21.37 15.85
CA ALA A 310 4.64 22.39 16.16
C ALA A 310 5.10 23.81 15.78
N ARG A 311 6.40 24.10 15.91
CA ARG A 311 7.00 25.37 15.48
C ARG A 311 6.88 25.60 13.98
N ALA A 312 7.06 24.52 13.21
CA ALA A 312 7.05 24.54 11.76
C ALA A 312 5.65 24.79 11.17
N LEU A 313 4.59 24.76 12.01
CA LEU A 313 3.24 25.06 11.56
C LEU A 313 3.14 26.52 11.09
N PRO A 314 2.59 26.76 9.88
CA PRO A 314 2.38 28.13 9.39
C PRO A 314 1.50 28.92 10.36
N GLY A 315 2.00 30.06 10.81
CA GLY A 315 1.30 30.96 11.74
C GLY A 315 1.37 30.56 13.22
N ALA A 316 2.25 29.63 13.61
CA ALA A 316 2.37 29.17 15.00
C ALA A 316 2.58 30.35 15.98
N PRO A 317 1.74 30.47 17.04
CA PRO A 317 1.92 31.49 18.04
C PRO A 317 3.18 31.22 18.87
N SER A 318 3.85 32.28 19.33
CA SER A 318 5.13 32.17 20.06
C SER A 318 5.06 31.34 21.35
N GLY A 319 3.88 31.27 21.99
CA GLY A 319 3.65 30.47 23.19
C GLY A 319 3.27 29.01 22.95
N LEU A 320 3.12 28.57 21.68
CA LEU A 320 2.58 27.25 21.36
C LEU A 320 3.41 26.11 21.95
N GLN A 321 4.74 26.20 21.86
CA GLN A 321 5.62 25.14 22.35
C GLN A 321 5.51 24.92 23.86
N ALA A 322 5.46 26.01 24.64
CA ALA A 322 5.29 25.92 26.08
C ALA A 322 3.92 25.34 26.46
N ALA A 323 2.85 25.78 25.77
CA ALA A 323 1.50 25.24 25.96
C ALA A 323 1.40 23.76 25.55
N LEU A 324 2.09 23.36 24.48
CA LEU A 324 2.15 21.99 23.99
C LEU A 324 2.85 21.07 25.01
N SER A 325 4.05 21.44 25.47
CA SER A 325 4.79 20.67 26.48
C SER A 325 3.95 20.48 27.75
N SER A 326 3.36 21.56 28.29
CA SER A 326 2.48 21.49 29.46
C SER A 326 1.25 20.59 29.24
N CYS A 327 0.63 20.65 28.06
CA CYS A 327 -0.51 19.79 27.73
C CYS A 327 -0.12 18.30 27.64
N MET A 328 1.04 18.00 27.04
CA MET A 328 1.54 16.63 26.92
C MET A 328 1.85 16.01 28.29
N GLU A 329 2.37 16.81 29.22
CA GLU A 329 2.60 16.39 30.61
C GLU A 329 1.31 16.14 31.39
N ALA A 330 0.29 16.99 31.18
CA ALA A 330 -1.00 16.88 31.89
C ALA A 330 -1.80 15.61 31.51
N ARG A 331 -1.57 15.06 30.31
CA ARG A 331 -2.25 13.85 29.79
C ARG A 331 -3.78 13.92 29.73
N ASP A 332 -4.36 15.12 29.76
CA ASP A 332 -5.83 15.32 29.67
C ASP A 332 -6.43 14.80 28.35
N VAL A 333 -5.61 14.74 27.30
CA VAL A 333 -6.00 14.27 25.96
C VAL A 333 -6.02 12.74 25.83
N ASP A 334 -5.40 12.00 26.77
CA ASP A 334 -5.23 10.55 26.70
C ASP A 334 -6.58 9.82 26.69
N ARG A 335 -7.57 10.35 27.43
CA ARG A 335 -8.92 9.79 27.44
C ARG A 335 -9.53 9.73 26.04
N ARG A 336 -9.35 10.78 25.24
CA ARG A 336 -9.90 10.84 23.87
C ARG A 336 -9.15 9.89 22.93
N ILE A 337 -7.83 9.79 23.09
CA ILE A 337 -7.02 8.84 22.34
C ILE A 337 -7.46 7.41 22.65
N ALA A 338 -7.64 7.08 23.93
CA ALA A 338 -8.13 5.78 24.39
C ALA A 338 -9.55 5.47 23.90
N GLU A 339 -10.46 6.46 23.86
CA GLU A 339 -11.81 6.33 23.30
C GLU A 339 -11.77 5.98 21.80
N HIS A 340 -10.92 6.64 21.02
CA HIS A 340 -10.71 6.32 19.60
C HIS A 340 -10.15 4.90 19.42
N MET A 341 -9.14 4.52 20.22
CA MET A 341 -8.54 3.19 20.17
C MET A 341 -9.52 2.07 20.57
N ALA A 342 -10.28 2.28 21.65
CA ALA A 342 -11.28 1.31 22.10
C ALA A 342 -12.38 1.11 21.05
N PHE A 343 -12.83 2.19 20.40
CA PHE A 343 -13.77 2.09 19.30
C PHE A 343 -13.19 1.31 18.12
N GLY A 344 -11.98 1.64 17.66
CA GLY A 344 -11.37 0.93 16.55
C GLY A 344 -11.17 -0.57 16.85
N GLN A 345 -10.77 -0.91 18.07
CA GLN A 345 -10.68 -2.31 18.51
C GLN A 345 -12.06 -3.00 18.51
N ALA A 346 -13.12 -2.32 18.98
CA ALA A 346 -14.48 -2.85 18.95
C ALA A 346 -15.03 -3.02 17.53
N GLN A 347 -14.53 -2.27 16.55
CA GLN A 347 -14.83 -2.44 15.13
C GLN A 347 -13.93 -3.48 14.44
N GLY A 348 -13.04 -4.15 15.16
CA GLY A 348 -12.13 -5.15 14.59
C GLY A 348 -11.02 -4.54 13.72
N ILE A 349 -10.60 -3.31 13.98
CA ILE A 349 -9.48 -2.69 13.26
C ILE A 349 -8.16 -3.33 13.71
N GLU A 350 -7.66 -4.26 12.90
CA GLU A 350 -6.42 -4.99 13.17
C GLU A 350 -5.17 -4.33 12.55
N ALA A 351 -5.36 -3.41 11.61
CA ALA A 351 -4.28 -2.72 10.92
C ALA A 351 -4.64 -1.26 10.63
N THR A 352 -3.61 -0.42 10.54
CA THR A 352 -3.71 0.98 10.13
C THR A 352 -2.90 1.21 8.84
N PRO A 353 -3.30 2.12 7.96
CA PRO A 353 -4.51 2.96 8.06
C PRO A 353 -5.79 2.14 7.88
N HIS A 354 -6.86 2.61 8.51
CA HIS A 354 -8.21 2.11 8.25
C HIS A 354 -9.11 3.31 8.02
N THR A 355 -9.81 3.33 6.89
CA THR A 355 -10.63 4.47 6.48
C THR A 355 -12.06 4.01 6.24
N PHE A 356 -12.98 4.79 6.76
CA PHE A 356 -14.40 4.66 6.49
C PHE A 356 -14.86 5.80 5.58
N VAL A 357 -15.61 5.48 4.54
CA VAL A 357 -16.34 6.42 3.67
C VAL A 357 -17.78 6.44 4.16
N ILE A 358 -18.23 7.57 4.69
CA ILE A 358 -19.55 7.70 5.32
C ILE A 358 -20.40 8.64 4.46
N ASP A 359 -21.52 8.13 3.95
CA ASP A 359 -22.53 8.92 3.24
C ASP A 359 -23.44 9.63 4.25
N VAL A 360 -23.32 10.96 4.35
CA VAL A 360 -24.12 11.77 5.26
C VAL A 360 -25.51 12.04 4.68
N ALA A 361 -25.63 12.20 3.36
CA ALA A 361 -26.86 12.61 2.67
C ALA A 361 -27.83 11.45 2.42
N GLY A 362 -27.32 10.25 2.10
CA GLY A 362 -28.10 9.07 1.76
C GLY A 362 -28.53 8.19 2.94
N GLY A 363 -28.19 8.55 4.20
CA GLY A 363 -28.63 7.81 5.39
C GLY A 363 -27.54 7.00 6.13
N ARG A 364 -26.36 7.60 6.36
CA ARG A 364 -25.25 7.10 7.21
C ARG A 364 -24.82 5.67 6.94
N GLU A 365 -24.83 5.26 5.68
CA GLU A 365 -24.19 4.03 5.24
C GLU A 365 -22.67 4.21 5.28
N VAL A 366 -21.95 3.19 5.72
CA VAL A 366 -20.52 3.24 5.97
C VAL A 366 -19.82 2.25 5.07
N GLN A 367 -18.74 2.64 4.40
CA GLN A 367 -17.88 1.69 3.70
C GLN A 367 -16.49 1.70 4.32
N GLY A 368 -16.00 0.56 4.80
CA GLY A 368 -14.71 0.47 5.50
C GLY A 368 -13.64 -0.24 4.67
N TYR A 369 -12.43 0.32 4.58
CA TYR A 369 -11.28 -0.34 3.97
C TYR A 369 -10.01 -0.16 4.81
N ALA A 370 -9.11 -1.14 4.70
CA ALA A 370 -7.83 -1.17 5.39
C ALA A 370 -6.64 -1.15 4.42
N GLY A 371 -5.54 -0.55 4.88
CA GLY A 371 -4.29 -0.40 4.13
C GLY A 371 -4.32 0.75 3.11
N VAL A 372 -3.17 1.04 2.52
CA VAL A 372 -3.06 2.08 1.48
C VAL A 372 -3.82 1.63 0.23
N LYS A 373 -4.72 2.48 -0.26
CA LYS A 373 -5.45 2.23 -1.51
C LYS A 373 -4.97 3.15 -2.61
N PRO A 374 -5.02 2.71 -3.89
CA PRO A 374 -4.82 3.62 -5.00
C PRO A 374 -5.84 4.77 -4.93
N ALA A 375 -5.42 5.99 -5.25
CA ALA A 375 -6.30 7.17 -5.21
C ALA A 375 -7.59 6.99 -6.05
N GLY A 376 -7.52 6.21 -7.14
CA GLY A 376 -8.69 5.86 -7.95
C GLY A 376 -9.74 5.01 -7.21
N PHE A 377 -9.31 4.11 -6.31
CA PHE A 377 -10.22 3.29 -5.51
C PHE A 377 -10.99 4.15 -4.51
N VAL A 378 -10.29 5.02 -3.77
CA VAL A 378 -10.92 5.93 -2.80
C VAL A 378 -11.91 6.87 -3.50
N ARG A 379 -11.53 7.40 -4.67
CA ARG A 379 -12.42 8.25 -5.48
C ARG A 379 -13.67 7.50 -5.94
N GLU A 380 -13.54 6.26 -6.37
CA GLU A 380 -14.68 5.43 -6.79
C GLU A 380 -15.68 5.21 -5.64
N LEU A 381 -15.20 4.96 -4.41
CA LEU A 381 -16.07 4.85 -3.23
C LEU A 381 -16.75 6.19 -2.90
N VAL A 382 -16.03 7.31 -2.99
CA VAL A 382 -16.57 8.65 -2.73
C VAL A 382 -17.63 9.02 -3.78
N ASP A 383 -17.35 8.79 -5.06
CA ASP A 383 -18.27 9.08 -6.16
C ASP A 383 -19.54 8.23 -6.02
N ALA A 384 -19.41 6.95 -5.64
CA ALA A 384 -20.55 6.08 -5.36
C ALA A 384 -21.38 6.57 -4.16
N ALA A 385 -20.73 7.04 -3.09
CA ALA A 385 -21.42 7.60 -1.93
C ALA A 385 -22.16 8.91 -2.27
N LEU A 386 -21.52 9.80 -3.03
CA LEU A 386 -22.15 11.04 -3.50
C LEU A 386 -23.37 10.76 -4.39
N ALA A 387 -23.25 9.80 -5.32
CA ALA A 387 -24.34 9.42 -6.22
C ALA A 387 -25.55 8.87 -5.45
N ARG A 388 -25.35 8.10 -4.37
CA ARG A 388 -26.44 7.62 -3.51
C ARG A 388 -27.16 8.76 -2.78
N GLY A 389 -26.41 9.72 -2.25
CA GLY A 389 -26.97 10.92 -1.63
C GLY A 389 -27.85 11.75 -2.56
N GLU A 390 -27.48 11.85 -3.84
CA GLU A 390 -28.27 12.57 -4.85
C GLU A 390 -29.62 11.88 -5.17
N VAL A 391 -29.67 10.54 -5.14
CA VAL A 391 -30.91 9.78 -5.41
C VAL A 391 -31.94 9.96 -4.29
N VAL A 392 -31.51 10.14 -3.04
CA VAL A 392 -32.41 10.37 -1.89
C VAL A 392 -32.93 11.82 -1.85
N GLY A 393 -32.20 12.76 -2.49
CA GLY A 393 -32.55 14.18 -2.60
C GLY A 393 -33.42 14.57 -3.81
N GLY A 394 -33.85 13.62 -4.65
CA GLY A 394 -34.77 13.88 -5.76
C GLY A 394 -36.13 14.41 -5.27
N PRO A 395 -36.82 15.28 -6.04
CA PRO A 395 -37.99 16.01 -5.56
C PRO A 395 -39.09 15.04 -5.13
N ARG A 396 -39.47 15.13 -3.85
CA ARG A 396 -40.70 14.54 -3.30
C ARG A 396 -41.91 15.40 -3.64
#